data_AF-A0A1H6XXC8-F1
#
_entry.id   AF-A0A1H6XXC8-F1
#
_cell.length_a   1.000
_cell.length_b   1.000
_cell.length_c   1.000
_cell.angle_alpha   90.00
_cell.angle_beta   90.00
_cell.angle_gamma   90.00
#
_symmetry.space_group_name_H-M   'P 1'
#
loop_
_entity.id
_entity.type
_entity.pdbx_description
1 polymer ?
#
loop_
_entity_poly.entity_id
_entity_poly.type
_entity_poly.pdbx_seq_one_letter_code
_entity_poly.pdbx_strand_id
1 'polypeptide(L)'
;MKNKILYFLILSLFINCKKEKIKIEKQTKIEQIYAENNYGMFGKINLKIYSDSSYTCVRYETSPNYEKTEKFDGFFKIINDTINFFPSDFKPNYSTKAVIKNNFVEFVDGEFPLKIEIKRNKLKSKNSLKFDKIKDYAIFSFDEKYHSNIYYGYKPKSIKAYDLKQNDLEKLDNILKKCFAENNSKLKDINNYVKQCIVVINPEKKLKFG
;
A
#
# COMPACT_ATOMS: atom_id res chain seq x y z
N MET A 1 3.11 -45.49 -59.16
CA MET A 1 1.88 -44.92 -58.56
C MET A 1 1.76 -45.14 -57.05
N LYS A 2 2.30 -46.24 -56.46
CA LYS A 2 2.26 -46.51 -55.01
C LYS A 2 2.90 -45.41 -54.12
N ASN A 3 4.00 -44.78 -54.56
CA ASN A 3 4.67 -43.76 -53.74
C ASN A 3 3.94 -42.40 -53.68
N LYS A 4 3.03 -42.09 -54.62
CA LYS A 4 2.23 -40.85 -54.59
C LYS A 4 1.07 -40.92 -53.60
N ILE A 5 0.56 -42.12 -53.32
CA ILE A 5 -0.53 -42.36 -52.36
C ILE A 5 -0.05 -42.16 -50.93
N LEU A 6 1.21 -42.52 -50.62
CA LEU A 6 1.79 -42.34 -49.29
C LEU A 6 1.95 -40.87 -48.91
N TYR A 7 2.32 -40.00 -49.86
CA TYR A 7 2.39 -38.56 -49.62
C TYR A 7 1.03 -37.93 -49.34
N PHE A 8 -0.04 -38.41 -50.00
CA PHE A 8 -1.40 -37.93 -49.74
C PHE A 8 -1.94 -38.36 -48.36
N LEU A 9 -1.54 -39.54 -47.87
CA LEU A 9 -1.88 -40.03 -46.53
C LEU A 9 -1.14 -39.29 -45.41
N ILE A 10 0.09 -38.83 -45.66
CA ILE A 10 0.86 -38.03 -44.70
C ILE A 10 0.34 -36.57 -44.67
N LEU A 11 -0.09 -36.02 -45.81
CA LEU A 11 -0.62 -34.65 -45.88
C LEU A 11 -2.00 -34.50 -45.20
N SER A 12 -2.83 -35.55 -45.22
CA SER A 12 -4.17 -35.51 -44.61
C SER A 12 -4.16 -35.53 -43.08
N LEU A 13 -3.07 -35.98 -42.45
CA LEU A 13 -2.90 -35.99 -40.99
C LEU A 13 -2.75 -34.59 -40.38
N PHE A 14 -2.45 -33.55 -41.17
CA PHE A 14 -2.26 -32.18 -40.68
C PHE A 14 -3.54 -31.33 -40.69
N ILE A 15 -4.65 -31.82 -41.25
CA ILE A 15 -5.86 -31.00 -41.49
C ILE A 15 -6.83 -31.01 -40.29
N ASN A 16 -6.65 -31.91 -39.31
CA ASN A 16 -7.59 -32.08 -38.20
C ASN A 16 -7.15 -31.47 -36.85
N CYS A 17 -6.15 -30.59 -36.82
CA CYS A 17 -5.89 -29.75 -35.65
C CYS A 17 -6.94 -28.62 -35.56
N LYS A 18 -8.19 -28.97 -35.26
CA LYS A 18 -9.14 -27.99 -34.73
C LYS A 18 -8.58 -27.52 -33.40
N LYS A 19 -8.06 -26.29 -33.37
CA LYS A 19 -7.84 -25.57 -32.11
C LYS A 19 -9.20 -25.43 -31.44
N GLU A 20 -9.56 -26.38 -30.60
CA GLU A 20 -10.51 -26.13 -29.54
C GLU A 20 -9.95 -24.92 -28.80
N LYS A 21 -10.63 -23.78 -28.95
CA LYS A 21 -10.47 -22.67 -28.03
C LYS A 21 -10.97 -23.22 -26.69
N ILE A 22 -10.06 -23.85 -25.95
CA ILE A 22 -10.24 -24.09 -24.53
C ILE A 22 -10.58 -22.71 -23.98
N LYS A 23 -11.87 -22.49 -23.67
CA LYS A 23 -12.27 -21.39 -22.80
C LYS A 23 -11.62 -21.74 -21.48
N ILE A 24 -10.39 -21.27 -21.28
CA ILE A 24 -9.77 -21.24 -19.97
C ILE A 24 -10.74 -20.40 -19.16
N GLU A 25 -11.58 -21.04 -18.34
CA GLU A 25 -12.36 -20.35 -17.32
C GLU A 25 -11.38 -19.45 -16.60
N LYS A 26 -11.62 -18.14 -16.70
CA LYS A 26 -10.77 -17.14 -16.07
C LYS A 26 -10.84 -17.43 -14.58
N GLN A 27 -9.83 -18.11 -14.05
CA GLN A 27 -9.79 -18.51 -12.66
C GLN A 27 -10.02 -17.24 -11.83
N THR A 28 -11.15 -17.19 -11.12
CA THR A 28 -11.57 -15.98 -10.44
C THR A 28 -10.60 -15.73 -9.29
N LYS A 29 -9.70 -14.77 -9.46
CA LYS A 29 -8.72 -14.42 -8.42
C LYS A 29 -9.47 -14.00 -7.15
N ILE A 30 -9.21 -14.68 -6.04
CA ILE A 30 -9.85 -14.38 -4.76
C ILE A 30 -9.13 -13.17 -4.15
N GLU A 31 -9.80 -12.01 -4.12
CA GLU A 31 -9.31 -10.80 -3.46
C GLU A 31 -9.15 -11.05 -1.95
N GLN A 32 -7.94 -10.81 -1.44
CA GLN A 32 -7.54 -10.91 -0.03
C GLN A 32 -7.47 -9.54 0.63
N ILE A 33 -6.86 -8.55 -0.04
CA ILE A 33 -6.85 -7.16 0.41
C ILE A 33 -7.36 -6.27 -0.71
N TYR A 34 -8.19 -5.30 -0.32
CA TYR A 34 -8.49 -4.11 -1.10
C TYR A 34 -8.07 -2.89 -0.32
N ALA A 35 -7.23 -2.06 -0.94
CA ALA A 35 -6.76 -0.82 -0.36
C ALA A 35 -6.95 0.34 -1.34
N GLU A 36 -7.28 1.51 -0.81
CA GLU A 36 -7.43 2.76 -1.55
C GLU A 36 -6.62 3.87 -0.90
N ASN A 37 -6.04 4.72 -1.73
CA ASN A 37 -5.53 6.01 -1.33
C ASN A 37 -6.20 7.08 -2.20
N ASN A 38 -6.96 7.97 -1.57
CA ASN A 38 -7.63 9.10 -2.20
C ASN A 38 -6.95 10.46 -1.85
N TYR A 39 -5.76 10.42 -1.26
CA TYR A 39 -5.03 11.55 -0.72
C TYR A 39 -3.67 11.71 -1.41
N GLY A 40 -3.43 12.88 -2.03
CA GLY A 40 -2.08 13.34 -2.34
C GLY A 40 -1.81 13.74 -3.79
N MET A 41 -0.58 14.19 -4.01
CA MET A 41 -0.02 14.70 -5.27
C MET A 41 0.00 13.65 -6.40
N PHE A 42 -0.11 12.36 -6.07
CA PHE A 42 0.04 11.25 -7.01
C PHE A 42 -1.28 10.71 -7.58
N GLY A 43 -2.40 11.38 -7.26
CA GLY A 43 -3.73 10.96 -7.68
C GLY A 43 -4.29 9.81 -6.87
N LYS A 44 -5.41 9.24 -7.33
CA LYS A 44 -6.09 8.12 -6.66
C LYS A 44 -5.37 6.81 -6.95
N ILE A 45 -5.13 5.99 -5.94
CA ILE A 45 -4.49 4.68 -6.08
C ILE A 45 -5.40 3.60 -5.50
N ASN A 46 -5.65 2.54 -6.26
CA ASN A 46 -6.36 1.35 -5.82
C ASN A 46 -5.41 0.14 -5.90
N LEU A 47 -5.25 -0.59 -4.80
CA LEU A 47 -4.46 -1.81 -4.72
C LEU A 47 -5.35 -3.01 -4.39
N LYS A 48 -5.23 -4.06 -5.20
CA LYS A 48 -5.84 -5.38 -4.97
C LYS A 48 -4.74 -6.41 -4.83
N ILE A 49 -4.81 -7.19 -3.76
CA ILE A 49 -3.93 -8.33 -3.49
C ILE A 49 -4.78 -9.59 -3.51
N TYR A 50 -4.32 -10.61 -4.24
CA TYR A 50 -5.06 -11.84 -4.48
C TYR A 50 -4.41 -13.05 -3.77
N SER A 51 -5.19 -14.10 -3.54
CA SER A 51 -4.73 -15.32 -2.87
C SER A 51 -3.71 -16.13 -3.68
N ASP A 52 -3.62 -15.89 -4.99
CA ASP A 52 -2.69 -16.53 -5.92
C ASP A 52 -1.31 -15.87 -5.94
N SER A 53 -0.99 -15.03 -4.94
CA SER A 53 0.28 -14.30 -4.85
C SER A 53 0.51 -13.28 -5.97
N SER A 54 -0.57 -12.81 -6.61
CA SER A 54 -0.54 -11.70 -7.57
C SER A 54 -1.24 -10.45 -7.03
N TYR A 55 -0.86 -9.29 -7.55
CA TYR A 55 -1.52 -8.02 -7.24
C TYR A 55 -1.87 -7.25 -8.51
N THR A 56 -2.82 -6.33 -8.36
CA THR A 56 -3.13 -5.29 -9.35
C THR A 56 -3.18 -3.94 -8.64
N CYS A 57 -2.39 -2.98 -9.10
CA CYS A 57 -2.45 -1.59 -8.67
C CYS A 57 -2.94 -0.72 -9.83
N VAL A 58 -3.91 0.15 -9.58
CA VAL A 58 -4.40 1.13 -10.55
C VAL A 58 -4.17 2.52 -10.00
N ARG A 59 -3.48 3.37 -10.75
CA ARG A 59 -3.26 4.78 -10.44
C ARG A 59 -4.09 5.63 -11.41
N TYR A 60 -4.82 6.59 -10.87
CA TYR A 60 -5.60 7.58 -11.62
C TYR A 60 -5.00 8.96 -11.34
N GLU A 61 -4.48 9.59 -12.38
CA GLU A 61 -3.90 10.91 -12.34
C GLU A 61 -4.81 11.86 -13.12
N THR A 62 -5.26 12.91 -12.44
CA THR A 62 -6.08 13.97 -13.03
C THR A 62 -5.32 15.27 -12.86
N SER A 63 -5.01 15.92 -13.97
CA SER A 63 -4.40 17.24 -14.04
C SER A 63 -5.29 18.16 -14.89
N PRO A 64 -5.16 19.49 -14.81
CA PRO A 64 -6.02 20.42 -15.55
C PRO A 64 -6.12 20.15 -17.06
N ASN A 65 -5.05 19.59 -17.65
CA ASN A 65 -4.92 19.42 -19.09
C ASN A 65 -4.81 17.96 -19.54
N TYR A 66 -4.83 16.98 -18.63
CA TYR A 66 -4.78 15.57 -18.99
C TYR A 66 -5.29 14.65 -17.88
N GLU A 67 -5.77 13.48 -18.29
CA GLU A 67 -6.09 12.36 -17.42
C GLU A 67 -5.27 11.14 -17.84
N LYS A 68 -4.75 10.40 -16.86
CA LYS A 68 -3.98 9.18 -17.08
C LYS A 68 -4.44 8.09 -16.12
N THR A 69 -4.70 6.90 -16.66
CA THR A 69 -4.93 5.69 -15.85
C THR A 69 -3.83 4.69 -16.15
N GLU A 70 -3.11 4.27 -15.12
CA GLU A 70 -2.04 3.29 -15.22
C GLU A 70 -2.40 2.04 -14.43
N LYS A 71 -2.21 0.87 -15.04
CA LYS A 71 -2.42 -0.43 -14.39
C LYS A 71 -1.10 -1.17 -14.29
N PHE A 72 -0.75 -1.57 -13.07
CA PHE A 72 0.44 -2.34 -12.75
C PHE A 72 0.02 -3.67 -12.16
N ASP A 73 0.30 -4.76 -12.88
CA ASP A 73 0.14 -6.11 -12.38
C ASP A 73 1.50 -6.68 -11.97
N GLY A 74 1.55 -7.50 -10.93
CA GLY A 74 2.78 -8.14 -10.49
C GLY A 74 2.56 -9.27 -9.50
N PHE A 75 3.64 -9.78 -8.93
CA PHE A 75 3.62 -10.88 -7.98
C PHE A 75 4.34 -10.51 -6.68
N PHE A 76 4.04 -11.27 -5.63
CA PHE A 76 4.63 -11.05 -4.32
C PHE A 76 4.67 -12.34 -3.49
N LYS A 77 5.41 -12.33 -2.38
CA LYS A 77 5.33 -13.33 -1.30
C LYS A 77 5.01 -12.64 0.01
N ILE A 78 4.05 -13.16 0.76
CA ILE A 78 3.79 -12.69 2.12
C ILE A 78 4.56 -13.57 3.10
N ILE A 79 5.36 -12.94 3.96
CA ILE A 79 6.03 -13.55 5.10
C ILE A 79 5.60 -12.72 6.32
N ASN A 80 4.84 -13.33 7.23
CA ASN A 80 4.17 -12.63 8.34
C ASN A 80 3.25 -11.50 7.83
N ASP A 81 3.58 -10.25 8.16
CA ASP A 81 2.90 -9.02 7.75
C ASP A 81 3.63 -8.31 6.59
N THR A 82 4.74 -8.86 6.11
CA THR A 82 5.57 -8.26 5.06
C THR A 82 5.24 -8.86 3.69
N ILE A 83 4.88 -8.00 2.75
CA ILE A 83 4.75 -8.28 1.32
C ILE A 83 6.12 -8.03 0.68
N ASN A 84 6.69 -9.05 0.04
CA ASN A 84 7.93 -8.94 -0.73
C ASN A 84 7.59 -9.05 -2.21
N PHE A 85 7.87 -8.02 -3.00
CA PHE A 85 7.55 -8.01 -4.43
C PHE A 85 8.63 -8.77 -5.22
N PHE A 86 8.21 -9.62 -6.15
CA PHE A 86 9.11 -10.38 -7.03
C PHE A 86 8.35 -10.82 -8.30
N PRO A 87 9.01 -11.08 -9.43
CA PRO A 87 10.43 -10.88 -9.70
C PRO A 87 10.81 -9.40 -9.91
N SER A 88 9.85 -8.49 -9.84
CA SER A 88 10.06 -7.05 -10.01
C SER A 88 9.47 -6.26 -8.85
N ASP A 89 10.06 -5.10 -8.59
CA ASP A 89 9.59 -4.15 -7.58
C ASP A 89 8.19 -3.61 -7.86
N PHE A 90 7.56 -3.06 -6.83
CA PHE A 90 6.26 -2.40 -6.92
C PHE A 90 6.37 -1.10 -7.72
N LYS A 91 6.04 -1.18 -9.01
CA LYS A 91 6.25 -0.11 -9.99
C LYS A 91 5.82 1.30 -9.58
N PRO A 92 4.70 1.53 -8.88
CA PRO A 92 4.29 2.89 -8.54
C PRO A 92 5.33 3.70 -7.75
N ASN A 93 6.11 3.07 -6.85
CA ASN A 93 7.16 3.77 -6.10
C ASN A 93 8.47 2.97 -5.99
N TYR A 94 8.64 1.93 -6.79
CA TYR A 94 9.81 1.04 -6.83
C TYR A 94 10.18 0.38 -5.50
N SER A 95 9.21 0.17 -4.61
CA SER A 95 9.48 -0.56 -3.36
C SER A 95 9.70 -2.05 -3.61
N THR A 96 10.69 -2.64 -2.94
CA THR A 96 10.89 -4.10 -2.95
C THR A 96 9.98 -4.79 -1.94
N LYS A 97 9.49 -4.05 -0.94
CA LYS A 97 8.63 -4.59 0.12
C LYS A 97 7.62 -3.58 0.65
N ALA A 98 6.54 -4.11 1.22
CA ALA A 98 5.56 -3.37 1.99
C ALA A 98 5.17 -4.14 3.26
N VAL A 99 4.65 -3.43 4.26
CA VAL A 99 4.18 -4.01 5.53
C VAL A 99 2.70 -3.73 5.70
N ILE A 100 1.93 -4.76 6.02
CA ILE A 100 0.51 -4.67 6.35
C ILE A 100 0.39 -4.36 7.84
N LYS A 101 0.10 -3.10 8.17
CA LYS A 101 0.07 -2.64 9.55
C LYS A 101 -0.91 -1.50 9.75
N ASN A 102 -1.64 -1.55 10.87
CA ASN A 102 -2.54 -0.49 11.34
C ASN A 102 -3.57 -0.04 10.29
N ASN A 103 -4.17 -0.99 9.56
CA ASN A 103 -5.08 -0.75 8.43
C ASN A 103 -4.45 -0.10 7.19
N PHE A 104 -3.13 -0.16 7.03
CA PHE A 104 -2.45 0.31 5.82
C PHE A 104 -1.55 -0.76 5.22
N VAL A 105 -1.36 -0.69 3.91
CA VAL A 105 -0.19 -1.24 3.23
C VAL A 105 0.85 -0.11 3.16
N GLU A 106 1.93 -0.24 3.92
CA GLU A 106 3.00 0.74 4.02
C GLU A 106 4.22 0.29 3.24
N PHE A 107 4.62 1.08 2.26
CA PHE A 107 5.76 0.81 1.39
C PHE A 107 7.01 1.46 2.01
N VAL A 108 7.98 0.65 2.41
CA VAL A 108 9.03 1.07 3.38
C VAL A 108 10.40 1.36 2.74
N ASP A 109 10.59 1.10 1.46
CA ASP A 109 11.87 1.28 0.77
C ASP A 109 11.75 1.83 -0.66
N GLY A 110 10.57 2.37 -1.01
CA GLY A 110 10.35 3.00 -2.30
C GLY A 110 11.06 4.35 -2.43
N GLU A 111 11.01 4.93 -3.62
CA GLU A 111 11.56 6.25 -3.96
C GLU A 111 10.84 7.42 -3.27
N PHE A 112 9.60 7.19 -2.83
CA PHE A 112 8.83 8.13 -2.03
C PHE A 112 7.93 7.39 -1.03
N PRO A 113 7.58 8.03 0.11
CA PRO A 113 6.67 7.46 1.09
C PRO A 113 5.31 7.18 0.45
N LEU A 114 4.85 5.94 0.54
CA LEU A 114 3.53 5.54 0.08
C LEU A 114 2.86 4.68 1.15
N LYS A 115 1.63 5.05 1.48
CA LYS A 115 0.72 4.23 2.27
C LYS A 115 -0.62 4.15 1.55
N ILE A 116 -1.25 2.99 1.58
CA ILE A 116 -2.58 2.79 0.99
C ILE A 116 -3.48 2.19 2.06
N GLU A 117 -4.62 2.83 2.32
CA GLU A 117 -5.53 2.43 3.40
C GLU A 117 -6.30 1.18 3.00
N ILE A 118 -6.28 0.17 3.85
CA ILE A 118 -6.98 -1.09 3.64
C ILE A 118 -8.46 -0.89 3.95
N LYS A 119 -9.29 -0.98 2.91
CA LYS A 119 -10.76 -0.90 2.99
C LYS A 119 -11.41 -2.26 3.20
N ARG A 120 -10.77 -3.34 2.72
CA ARG A 120 -11.18 -4.73 2.99
C ARG A 120 -9.97 -5.61 3.21
N ASN A 121 -10.02 -6.47 4.23
CA ASN A 121 -8.94 -7.38 4.57
C ASN A 121 -9.50 -8.76 4.96
N LYS A 122 -9.07 -9.81 4.26
CA LYS A 122 -9.34 -11.20 4.61
C LYS A 122 -8.14 -11.90 5.24
N LEU A 123 -6.97 -11.25 5.23
CA LEU A 123 -5.79 -11.75 5.95
C LEU A 123 -5.95 -11.47 7.45
N LYS A 124 -5.52 -12.43 8.28
CA LYS A 124 -5.40 -12.23 9.73
C LYS A 124 -4.17 -11.35 10.03
N SER A 125 -4.23 -10.06 9.71
CA SER A 125 -3.17 -9.11 10.08
C SER A 125 -3.37 -8.66 11.53
N LYS A 126 -2.28 -8.65 12.31
CA LYS A 126 -2.30 -8.08 13.66
C LYS A 126 -2.30 -6.56 13.56
N ASN A 127 -3.46 -5.93 13.64
CA ASN A 127 -3.54 -4.49 13.91
C ASN A 127 -3.26 -4.25 15.39
N SER A 128 -2.21 -3.49 15.68
CA SER A 128 -1.86 -3.12 17.05
C SER A 128 -2.70 -1.96 17.60
N LEU A 129 -3.27 -1.13 16.70
CA LEU A 129 -4.06 0.04 17.02
C LEU A 129 -5.54 -0.17 16.70
N LYS A 130 -6.40 0.37 17.56
CA LYS A 130 -7.86 0.40 17.43
C LYS A 130 -8.31 1.85 17.20
N PHE A 131 -8.90 2.11 16.04
CA PHE A 131 -9.36 3.43 15.62
C PHE A 131 -10.87 3.66 15.86
N ASP A 132 -11.56 2.71 16.48
CA ASP A 132 -13.03 2.76 16.69
C ASP A 132 -13.47 4.03 17.42
N LYS A 133 -12.63 4.53 18.35
CA LYS A 133 -12.86 5.74 19.16
C LYS A 133 -11.97 6.92 18.79
N ILE A 134 -10.94 6.69 17.97
CA ILE A 134 -9.93 7.68 17.60
C ILE A 134 -9.90 7.73 16.07
N LYS A 135 -10.60 8.72 15.50
CA LYS A 135 -10.83 8.83 14.06
C LYS A 135 -9.86 9.78 13.39
N ASP A 136 -9.69 9.59 12.08
CA ASP A 136 -8.95 10.47 11.18
C ASP A 136 -7.46 10.61 11.51
N TYR A 137 -6.84 9.54 12.04
CA TYR A 137 -5.40 9.47 12.20
C TYR A 137 -4.75 8.65 11.10
N ALA A 138 -3.67 9.18 10.52
CA ALA A 138 -2.75 8.46 9.65
C ALA A 138 -1.38 8.40 10.35
N ILE A 139 -0.98 7.21 10.79
CA ILE A 139 0.28 7.00 11.52
C ILE A 139 1.35 6.51 10.55
N PHE A 140 2.49 7.19 10.48
CA PHE A 140 3.60 6.89 9.58
C PHE A 140 4.82 6.38 10.35
N SER A 141 5.51 5.40 9.78
CA SER A 141 6.81 4.99 10.31
C SER A 141 7.83 6.06 9.97
N PHE A 142 8.72 6.34 10.91
CA PHE A 142 9.81 7.26 10.64
C PHE A 142 10.84 6.61 9.70
N ASP A 143 11.12 7.32 8.61
CA ASP A 143 12.20 7.04 7.67
C ASP A 143 13.17 8.23 7.65
N GLU A 144 14.42 7.99 8.01
CA GLU A 144 15.47 9.02 8.05
C GLU A 144 15.68 9.70 6.68
N LYS A 145 15.55 8.97 5.57
CA LYS A 145 15.73 9.52 4.22
C LYS A 145 14.74 10.64 3.92
N TYR A 146 13.48 10.47 4.32
CA TYR A 146 12.40 11.39 3.98
C TYR A 146 12.13 12.44 5.07
N HIS A 147 12.43 12.12 6.31
CA HIS A 147 11.95 12.92 7.43
C HIS A 147 13.07 13.70 8.16
N SER A 148 14.35 13.37 7.95
CA SER A 148 15.47 14.06 8.60
C SER A 148 15.50 15.57 8.34
N ASN A 149 15.12 16.01 7.14
CA ASN A 149 15.15 17.44 6.78
C ASN A 149 13.91 18.23 7.24
N ILE A 150 12.81 17.55 7.57
CA ILE A 150 11.51 18.19 7.91
C ILE A 150 11.44 18.52 9.41
N TYR A 151 12.11 17.73 10.25
CA TYR A 151 12.09 17.94 11.70
C TYR A 151 13.13 18.97 12.14
N TYR A 152 12.66 20.21 12.39
CA TYR A 152 13.41 21.37 12.87
C TYR A 152 14.34 21.07 14.06
N GLY A 153 15.55 20.55 13.80
CA GLY A 153 16.54 20.18 14.81
C GLY A 153 16.94 18.69 14.83
N TYR A 154 16.58 17.91 13.82
CA TYR A 154 17.04 16.53 13.66
C TYR A 154 18.57 16.45 13.67
N LYS A 155 19.12 15.66 14.60
CA LYS A 155 20.52 15.22 14.55
C LYS A 155 20.56 13.81 13.95
N PRO A 156 21.38 13.54 12.92
CA PRO A 156 21.53 12.20 12.36
C PRO A 156 21.72 11.14 13.44
N LYS A 157 21.01 10.02 13.30
CA LYS A 157 21.05 8.87 14.24
C LYS A 157 20.62 9.15 15.69
N SER A 158 20.09 10.34 15.99
CA SER A 158 19.67 10.69 17.36
C SER A 158 18.27 10.24 17.72
N ILE A 159 17.40 10.02 16.73
CA ILE A 159 16.04 9.53 16.95
C ILE A 159 15.87 8.16 16.31
N LYS A 160 14.99 7.35 16.90
CA LYS A 160 14.63 6.02 16.41
C LYS A 160 13.15 5.97 16.10
N ALA A 161 12.79 5.26 15.03
CA ALA A 161 11.40 4.95 14.74
C ALA A 161 10.78 4.24 15.96
N TYR A 162 9.55 4.62 16.28
CA TYR A 162 8.79 4.00 17.36
C TYR A 162 7.43 3.55 16.87
N ASP A 163 7.13 2.29 17.18
CA ASP A 163 5.82 1.71 16.92
C ASP A 163 4.84 2.16 17.99
N LEU A 164 4.01 3.11 17.62
CA LEU A 164 2.98 3.67 18.49
C LEU A 164 2.07 2.56 19.04
N LYS A 165 1.90 2.55 20.37
CA LYS A 165 0.97 1.66 21.06
C LYS A 165 -0.37 2.34 21.29
N GLN A 166 -1.42 1.57 21.56
CA GLN A 166 -2.77 2.09 21.77
C GLN A 166 -2.83 3.17 22.86
N ASN A 167 -2.21 2.93 24.02
CA ASN A 167 -2.18 3.91 25.11
C ASN A 167 -1.44 5.20 24.73
N ASP A 168 -0.46 5.12 23.84
CA ASP A 168 0.29 6.29 23.37
C ASP A 168 -0.57 7.11 22.39
N LEU A 169 -1.35 6.45 21.53
CA LEU A 169 -2.33 7.09 20.64
C LEU A 169 -3.45 7.80 21.43
N GLU A 170 -3.98 7.16 22.47
CA GLU A 170 -4.99 7.77 23.35
C GLU A 170 -4.45 9.01 24.06
N LYS A 171 -3.21 8.97 24.54
CA LYS A 171 -2.55 10.14 25.15
C LYS A 171 -2.34 11.25 24.12
N LEU A 172 -1.86 10.92 22.93
CA LEU A 172 -1.69 11.86 21.83
C LEU A 172 -3.00 12.57 21.49
N ASP A 173 -4.09 11.81 21.34
CA ASP A 173 -5.40 12.35 20.99
C ASP A 173 -5.94 13.31 22.06
N ASN A 174 -5.75 12.99 23.33
CA ASN A 174 -6.12 13.89 24.43
C ASN A 174 -5.30 15.18 24.42
N ILE A 175 -3.99 15.11 24.17
CA ILE A 175 -3.13 16.30 24.05
C ILE A 175 -3.60 17.17 22.88
N LEU A 176 -3.83 16.57 21.72
CA LEU A 176 -4.30 17.27 20.52
C LEU A 176 -5.64 17.97 20.74
N LYS A 177 -6.62 17.26 21.32
CA LYS A 177 -7.94 17.84 21.66
C LYS A 177 -7.80 19.03 22.60
N LYS A 178 -6.95 18.93 23.61
CA LYS A 178 -6.68 20.05 24.53
C LYS A 178 -6.08 21.25 23.80
N CYS A 179 -5.06 21.02 22.96
CA CYS A 179 -4.46 22.10 22.17
C CYS A 179 -5.46 22.78 21.22
N PHE A 180 -6.35 22.02 20.58
CA PHE A 180 -7.40 22.57 19.73
C PHE A 180 -8.43 23.38 20.53
N ALA A 181 -8.83 22.90 21.71
CA ALA A 181 -9.75 23.62 22.59
C ALA A 181 -9.14 24.96 23.05
N GLU A 182 -7.86 24.98 23.42
CA GLU A 182 -7.12 26.17 23.84
C GLU A 182 -6.93 27.19 22.69
N ASN A 183 -7.02 26.74 21.44
CA ASN A 183 -6.78 27.57 20.24
C ASN A 183 -8.00 27.65 19.31
N ASN A 184 -9.21 27.42 19.84
CA ASN A 184 -10.46 27.36 19.06
C ASN A 184 -10.80 28.66 18.32
N SER A 185 -10.25 29.80 18.74
CA SER A 185 -10.41 31.08 18.05
C SER A 185 -9.61 31.18 16.75
N LYS A 186 -8.60 30.33 16.57
CA LYS A 186 -7.67 30.35 15.42
C LYS A 186 -7.78 29.10 14.55
N LEU A 187 -8.31 28.00 15.09
CA LEU A 187 -8.38 26.71 14.42
C LEU A 187 -9.83 26.33 14.12
N LYS A 188 -10.04 25.61 13.01
CA LYS A 188 -11.32 24.93 12.79
C LYS A 188 -11.49 23.79 13.78
N ASP A 189 -12.70 23.25 13.86
CA ASP A 189 -12.97 22.04 14.64
C ASP A 189 -11.98 20.91 14.30
N ILE A 190 -11.49 20.22 15.32
CA ILE A 190 -10.48 19.16 15.17
C ILE A 190 -10.94 18.01 14.27
N ASN A 191 -12.24 17.79 14.14
CA ASN A 191 -12.80 16.74 13.28
C ASN A 191 -12.75 17.12 11.79
N ASN A 192 -12.43 18.37 11.45
CA ASN A 192 -12.21 18.80 10.07
C ASN A 192 -10.81 18.48 9.54
N TYR A 193 -9.96 17.86 10.36
CA TYR A 193 -8.58 17.54 10.01
C TYR A 193 -8.33 16.03 10.01
N VAL A 194 -7.58 15.58 9.01
CA VAL A 194 -6.85 14.31 9.06
C VAL A 194 -5.53 14.56 9.78
N LYS A 195 -5.33 13.91 10.93
CA LYS A 195 -4.14 14.02 11.77
C LYS A 195 -3.09 13.05 11.25
N GLN A 196 -2.07 13.59 10.60
CA GLN A 196 -0.90 12.81 10.21
C GLN A 196 0.10 12.83 11.37
N CYS A 197 0.65 11.68 11.71
CA CYS A 197 1.57 11.57 12.84
C CYS A 197 2.72 10.64 12.50
N ILE A 198 3.94 11.12 12.75
CA ILE A 198 5.15 10.30 12.76
C ILE A 198 5.65 10.26 14.19
N VAL A 199 5.95 9.05 14.67
CA VAL A 199 6.29 8.82 16.07
C VAL A 199 7.72 8.34 16.19
N VAL A 200 8.49 9.06 17.00
CA VAL A 200 9.90 8.79 17.22
C VAL A 200 10.22 8.81 18.70
N ILE A 201 11.25 8.06 19.07
CA ILE A 201 11.88 8.14 20.38
C ILE A 201 13.17 8.97 20.25
N ASN A 202 13.30 9.97 21.12
CA ASN A 202 14.54 10.72 21.27
C ASN A 202 15.57 10.00 22.17
N PRO A 203 16.82 10.47 22.29
CA PRO A 203 17.83 9.84 23.14
C PRO A 203 17.42 9.74 24.62
N GLU A 204 16.57 10.67 25.08
CA GLU A 204 16.01 10.69 26.44
C GLU A 204 14.85 9.71 26.66
N LYS A 205 14.53 8.85 25.67
CA LYS A 205 13.41 7.89 25.69
C LYS A 205 12.03 8.55 25.81
N LYS A 206 11.90 9.82 25.43
CA LYS A 206 10.63 10.55 25.38
C LYS A 206 10.02 10.44 23.98
N LEU A 207 8.70 10.24 23.94
CA LEU A 207 7.93 10.27 22.71
C LEU A 207 7.87 11.69 22.17
N LYS A 208 8.12 11.82 20.87
CA LYS A 208 7.91 13.06 20.12
C LYS A 208 6.94 12.76 18.98
N PHE A 209 6.01 13.68 18.81
CA PHE A 209 5.02 13.67 17.74
C PHE A 209 5.35 14.85 16.84
N GLY A 210 5.38 14.60 15.54
CA GLY A 210 5.46 15.64 14.52
C GLY A 210 4.81 15.17 13.25
#